data_AF-A0A3D1IWA0-F1
#
_entry.id   AF-A0A3D1IWA0-F1
#
_cell.length_a   1.000
_cell.length_b   1.000
_cell.length_c   1.000
_cell.angle_alpha   90.00
_cell.angle_beta   90.00
_cell.angle_gamma   90.00
#
_symmetry.space_group_name_H-M   'P 1'
#
loop_
_entity.id
_entity.type
_entity.pdbx_description
1 polymer ?
#
loop_
_entity_poly.entity_id
_entity_poly.type
_entity_poly.pdbx_seq_one_letter_code
_entity_poly.pdbx_strand_id
1 'polypeptide(L)'
;ADIVARNRAAGRLKFSTDVAASVAHGEIQFIAVGTPPDEDGSADLRHVVAAARNIGKYMSGFKVVVDKSTVPVGTADKVRATIQSELDARADAARFSVVSNPEFLKEGAAVEDFMR
;
A
#
# COMPACT_ATOMS: atom_id res chain seq x y z
N ALA A 1 20.71 7.55 17.28
CA ALA A 1 20.40 6.14 16.97
C ALA A 1 19.60 6.10 15.68
N ASP A 2 20.03 5.27 14.73
CA ASP A 2 19.31 4.95 13.49
C ASP A 2 17.82 4.66 13.78
N ILE A 3 16.92 5.34 13.06
CA ILE A 3 15.46 5.27 13.25
C ILE A 3 14.90 3.86 13.09
N VAL A 4 15.50 3.05 12.21
CA VAL A 4 15.10 1.66 11.96
C VAL A 4 15.49 0.80 13.14
N ALA A 5 16.76 0.87 13.55
CA ALA A 5 17.29 0.04 14.65
C ALA A 5 16.51 0.26 15.96
N ARG A 6 16.23 1.52 16.30
CA ARG A 6 15.42 1.91 17.46
C ARG A 6 14.02 1.30 17.45
N ASN A 7 13.31 1.37 16.33
CA ASN A 7 11.92 0.91 16.26
C ASN A 7 11.81 -0.61 16.17
N ARG A 8 12.82 -1.28 15.59
CA ARG A 8 12.95 -2.74 15.65
C ARG A 8 13.18 -3.22 17.08
N ALA A 9 14.14 -2.62 17.79
CA ALA A 9 14.45 -2.97 19.18
C ALA A 9 13.25 -2.77 20.12
N ALA A 10 12.43 -1.76 19.85
CA ALA A 10 11.22 -1.49 20.61
C ALA A 10 9.97 -2.31 20.15
N GLY A 11 10.11 -3.22 19.19
CA GLY A 11 9.01 -4.07 18.72
C GLY A 11 7.91 -3.37 17.91
N ARG A 12 8.14 -2.12 17.47
CA ARG A 12 7.17 -1.32 16.68
C ARG A 12 7.36 -1.40 15.17
N LEU A 13 8.49 -1.97 14.72
CA LEU A 13 8.80 -2.13 13.29
C LEU A 13 9.25 -3.56 13.02
N LYS A 14 8.58 -4.22 12.08
CA LYS A 14 8.90 -5.57 11.60
C LYS A 14 8.99 -5.55 10.08
N PHE A 15 10.01 -6.20 9.53
CA PHE A 15 10.12 -6.49 8.11
C PHE A 15 9.71 -7.93 7.84
N SER A 16 9.00 -8.16 6.74
CA SER A 16 8.49 -9.47 6.38
C SER A 16 8.26 -9.55 4.87
N THR A 17 8.32 -10.77 4.33
CA THR A 17 7.82 -11.11 2.99
C THR A 17 6.50 -11.89 3.06
N ASP A 18 6.01 -12.19 4.26
CA ASP A 18 4.69 -12.79 4.50
C ASP A 18 3.60 -11.73 4.31
N VAL A 19 2.98 -11.78 3.14
CA VAL A 19 1.92 -10.86 2.73
C VAL A 19 0.64 -11.06 3.55
N ALA A 20 0.24 -12.31 3.79
CA ALA A 20 -1.00 -12.60 4.51
C ALA A 20 -0.93 -12.10 5.95
N ALA A 21 0.19 -12.34 6.65
CA ALA A 21 0.43 -11.82 7.98
C ALA A 21 0.44 -10.27 8.02
N SER A 22 0.98 -9.63 6.98
CA SER A 22 1.05 -8.16 6.88
C SER A 22 -0.33 -7.53 6.67
N VAL A 23 -1.18 -8.15 5.83
CA VAL A 23 -2.57 -7.71 5.61
C VAL A 23 -3.43 -7.92 6.85
N ALA A 24 -3.24 -9.05 7.55
CA ALA A 24 -3.91 -9.31 8.82
C ALA A 24 -3.55 -8.26 9.88
N HIS A 25 -2.26 -7.88 9.97
CA HIS A 25 -1.74 -6.93 10.95
C HIS A 25 -2.27 -5.50 10.78
N GLY A 26 -2.17 -4.91 9.59
CA GLY A 26 -2.44 -3.49 9.40
C GLY A 26 -3.93 -3.19 9.22
N GLU A 27 -4.52 -2.34 10.05
CA GLU A 27 -5.85 -1.74 9.79
C GLU A 27 -5.80 -0.73 8.63
N ILE A 28 -4.66 -0.05 8.50
CA ILE A 28 -4.32 0.86 7.40
C ILE A 28 -3.22 0.23 6.57
N GLN A 29 -3.43 0.12 5.26
CA GLN A 29 -2.54 -0.53 4.31
C GLN A 29 -2.00 0.51 3.33
N PHE A 30 -0.73 0.91 3.47
CA PHE A 30 -0.09 1.83 2.55
C PHE A 30 0.53 1.08 1.36
N ILE A 31 0.10 1.41 0.15
CA ILE A 31 0.75 0.96 -1.09
C ILE A 31 1.81 2.01 -1.44
N ALA A 32 3.07 1.65 -1.24
CA ALA A 32 4.24 2.51 -1.46
C ALA A 32 5.28 1.83 -2.37
N VAL A 33 4.80 1.10 -3.38
CA VAL A 33 5.63 0.44 -4.40
C VAL A 33 6.02 1.43 -5.49
N GLY A 34 7.07 1.12 -6.26
CA GLY A 34 7.46 1.92 -7.41
C GLY A 34 6.45 1.86 -8.55
N THR A 35 6.35 2.96 -9.28
CA THR A 35 5.52 3.14 -10.49
C THR A 35 6.41 3.69 -11.62
N PRO A 36 7.37 2.89 -12.11
CA PRO A 36 8.26 3.33 -13.19
C PRO A 36 7.43 3.64 -14.45
N PRO A 37 7.96 4.47 -15.38
CA PRO A 37 7.30 4.69 -16.65
C PRO A 37 7.36 3.43 -17.54
N ASP A 38 6.27 3.18 -18.28
CA ASP A 38 6.18 2.21 -19.37
C ASP A 38 6.86 2.76 -20.65
N GLU A 39 6.94 1.93 -21.71
CA GLU A 39 7.57 2.29 -22.99
C GLU A 39 6.95 3.53 -23.66
N ASP A 40 5.66 3.77 -23.41
CA ASP A 40 4.92 4.94 -23.92
C ASP A 40 4.96 6.15 -22.97
N GLY A 41 5.67 6.05 -21.85
CA GLY A 41 5.80 7.10 -20.82
C GLY A 41 4.65 7.16 -19.82
N SER A 42 3.63 6.30 -19.93
CA SER A 42 2.59 6.15 -18.91
C SER A 42 3.14 5.47 -17.66
N ALA A 43 2.46 5.57 -16.50
CA ALA A 43 2.95 4.92 -15.28
C ALA A 43 2.59 3.43 -15.26
N ASP A 44 3.57 2.57 -15.01
CA ASP A 44 3.37 1.14 -14.81
C ASP A 44 2.68 0.88 -13.45
N LEU A 45 1.42 0.44 -13.51
CA LEU A 45 0.60 0.16 -12.33
C LEU A 45 0.61 -1.31 -11.90
N ARG A 46 1.41 -2.20 -12.53
CA ARG A 46 1.38 -3.64 -12.24
C ARG A 46 1.67 -3.94 -10.77
N HIS A 47 2.64 -3.25 -10.18
CA HIS A 47 2.98 -3.44 -8.77
C HIS A 47 1.89 -2.94 -7.81
N VAL A 48 1.27 -1.80 -8.12
CA VAL A 48 0.15 -1.24 -7.34
C VAL A 48 -1.04 -2.20 -7.36
N VAL A 49 -1.40 -2.69 -8.55
CA VAL A 49 -2.50 -3.66 -8.73
C VAL A 49 -2.19 -4.99 -8.04
N ALA A 50 -0.94 -5.48 -8.09
CA ALA A 50 -0.55 -6.70 -7.40
C ALA A 50 -0.64 -6.55 -5.86
N ALA A 51 -0.24 -5.40 -5.31
CA ALA A 51 -0.39 -5.10 -3.89
C ALA A 51 -1.88 -5.02 -3.50
N ALA A 52 -2.69 -4.31 -4.27
CA ALA A 52 -4.14 -4.23 -4.08
C ALA A 52 -4.81 -5.62 -4.12
N ARG A 53 -4.43 -6.46 -5.08
CA ARG A 53 -4.89 -7.84 -5.19
C ARG A 53 -4.58 -8.63 -3.93
N ASN A 54 -3.35 -8.54 -3.43
CA ASN A 54 -2.95 -9.21 -2.20
C ASN A 54 -3.72 -8.74 -0.97
N ILE A 55 -4.01 -7.44 -0.86
CA ILE A 55 -4.85 -6.90 0.22
C ILE A 55 -6.25 -7.52 0.16
N GLY A 56 -6.92 -7.44 -1.00
CA GLY A 56 -8.23 -8.08 -1.20
C GLY A 56 -8.17 -9.60 -0.97
N LYS A 57 -7.04 -10.23 -1.30
CA LYS A 57 -6.83 -11.67 -1.15
C LYS A 57 -6.70 -12.13 0.32
N TYR A 58 -6.31 -11.27 1.25
CA TYR A 58 -6.03 -11.71 2.62
C TYR A 58 -6.75 -10.90 3.70
N MET A 59 -7.43 -9.82 3.35
CA MET A 59 -8.21 -9.07 4.33
C MET A 59 -9.42 -9.88 4.82
N SER A 60 -9.73 -9.75 6.11
CA SER A 60 -10.85 -10.43 6.79
C SER A 60 -11.61 -9.48 7.73
N GLY A 61 -11.65 -8.19 7.38
CA GLY A 61 -12.22 -7.12 8.20
C GLY A 61 -12.04 -5.77 7.51
N PHE A 62 -12.54 -4.70 8.14
CA PHE A 62 -12.45 -3.37 7.55
C PHE A 62 -10.99 -2.90 7.38
N LYS A 63 -10.67 -2.30 6.23
CA LYS A 63 -9.35 -1.72 5.94
C LYS A 63 -9.47 -0.34 5.31
N VAL A 64 -8.50 0.53 5.60
CA VAL A 64 -8.22 1.73 4.80
C VAL A 64 -7.00 1.44 3.94
N VAL A 65 -7.14 1.51 2.62
CA VAL A 65 -6.05 1.33 1.67
C VAL A 65 -5.62 2.69 1.16
N VAL A 66 -4.34 3.00 1.34
CA VAL A 66 -3.76 4.31 1.06
C VAL A 66 -2.82 4.19 -0.12
N ASP A 67 -3.19 4.80 -1.24
CA ASP A 67 -2.32 4.97 -2.39
C ASP A 67 -1.31 6.09 -2.08
N LYS A 68 -0.08 5.67 -1.74
CA LYS A 68 1.04 6.58 -1.49
C LYS A 68 1.98 6.69 -2.69
N SER A 69 2.12 5.60 -3.46
CA SER A 69 2.82 5.60 -4.74
C SER A 69 2.36 6.75 -5.63
N THR A 70 3.28 7.37 -6.38
CA THR A 70 2.95 8.37 -7.39
C THR A 70 2.20 7.70 -8.54
N VAL A 71 0.89 7.92 -8.61
CA VAL A 71 0.00 7.26 -9.56
C VAL A 71 -0.86 8.28 -10.32
N PRO A 72 -1.26 7.99 -11.57
CA PRO A 72 -2.18 8.84 -12.30
C PRO A 72 -3.56 8.94 -11.63
N VAL A 73 -4.28 10.01 -11.94
CA VAL A 73 -5.69 10.17 -11.56
C VAL A 73 -6.51 8.95 -12.04
N GLY A 74 -7.44 8.49 -11.21
CA GLY A 74 -8.26 7.29 -11.47
C GLY A 74 -7.66 5.98 -10.97
N THR A 75 -6.39 5.96 -10.53
CA THR A 75 -5.77 4.73 -9.99
C THR A 75 -6.48 4.20 -8.75
N ALA A 76 -7.00 5.07 -7.89
CA ALA A 76 -7.76 4.67 -6.71
C ALA A 76 -9.01 3.85 -7.06
N ASP A 77 -9.66 4.13 -8.20
CA ASP A 77 -10.80 3.34 -8.68
C ASP A 77 -10.37 1.96 -9.18
N LYS A 78 -9.20 1.88 -9.84
CA LYS A 78 -8.59 0.60 -10.25
C LYS A 78 -8.20 -0.26 -9.05
N VAL A 79 -7.62 0.34 -8.02
CA VAL A 79 -7.31 -0.31 -6.74
C VAL A 79 -8.59 -0.81 -6.07
N ARG A 80 -9.62 0.03 -6.01
CA ARG A 80 -10.93 -0.34 -5.46
C ARG A 80 -11.55 -1.53 -6.19
N ALA A 81 -11.61 -1.49 -7.52
CA ALA A 81 -12.15 -2.58 -8.33
C ALA A 81 -11.34 -3.88 -8.14
N THR A 82 -10.00 -3.77 -8.03
CA THR A 82 -9.13 -4.93 -7.82
C THR A 82 -9.40 -5.60 -6.47
N ILE A 83 -9.50 -4.82 -5.39
CA ILE A 83 -9.79 -5.35 -4.05
C ILE A 83 -11.19 -5.96 -4.03
N GLN A 84 -12.20 -5.27 -4.58
CA GLN A 84 -13.58 -5.76 -4.62
C GLN A 84 -13.68 -7.09 -5.38
N SER A 85 -12.99 -7.22 -6.52
CA SER A 85 -12.99 -8.46 -7.29
C SER A 85 -12.45 -9.66 -6.49
N GLU A 86 -11.46 -9.46 -5.62
CA GLU A 86 -10.92 -10.54 -4.76
C GLU A 86 -11.86 -10.89 -3.61
N LEU A 87 -12.63 -9.93 -3.10
CA LEU A 87 -13.68 -10.13 -2.09
C LEU A 87 -14.90 -10.86 -2.68
N ASP A 88 -15.30 -10.50 -3.89
CA ASP A 88 -16.40 -11.16 -4.61
C ASP A 88 -16.03 -12.61 -4.92
N ALA A 89 -14.80 -12.87 -5.38
CA ALA A 89 -14.32 -14.22 -5.71
C ALA A 89 -14.30 -15.19 -4.52
N ARG A 90 -14.21 -14.66 -3.29
CA ARG A 90 -14.24 -15.45 -2.04
C ARG A 90 -15.59 -15.41 -1.31
N ALA A 91 -16.58 -14.69 -1.85
CA ALA A 91 -17.86 -14.41 -1.20
C ALA A 91 -17.73 -13.80 0.22
N ASP A 92 -16.80 -12.84 0.39
CA ASP A 92 -16.58 -12.14 1.66
C ASP A 92 -17.17 -10.73 1.60
N ALA A 93 -17.84 -10.32 2.68
CA ALA A 93 -18.51 -9.03 2.81
C ALA A 93 -17.64 -7.97 3.52
N ALA A 94 -16.35 -8.21 3.71
CA ALA A 94 -15.43 -7.24 4.27
C ALA A 94 -15.49 -5.92 3.50
N ARG A 95 -15.49 -4.80 4.22
CA ARG A 95 -15.58 -3.46 3.64
C ARG A 95 -14.21 -2.79 3.62
N PHE A 96 -14.02 -1.83 2.75
CA PHE A 96 -12.79 -1.04 2.72
C PHE A 96 -13.04 0.36 2.15
N SER A 97 -12.10 1.27 2.38
CA SER A 97 -12.02 2.55 1.70
C SER A 97 -10.66 2.70 1.04
N VAL A 98 -10.62 3.31 -0.14
CA VAL A 98 -9.38 3.64 -0.86
C VAL A 98 -9.22 5.16 -0.84
N VAL A 99 -8.06 5.62 -0.38
CA VAL A 99 -7.71 7.03 -0.27
C VAL A 99 -6.38 7.29 -0.95
N SER A 100 -6.19 8.51 -1.45
CA SER A 100 -4.91 8.98 -1.96
C SER A 100 -4.20 9.79 -0.88
N ASN A 101 -2.97 9.41 -0.53
CA ASN A 101 -2.07 10.21 0.31
C ASN A 101 -0.70 10.21 -0.37
N PRO A 102 -0.48 11.11 -1.35
CA PRO A 102 0.80 11.22 -2.04
C PRO A 102 1.96 11.46 -1.07
N GLU A 103 3.16 11.33 -1.59
CA GLU A 103 4.40 11.67 -0.89
C GLU A 103 5.11 12.82 -1.59
N PHE A 104 5.90 13.58 -0.84
CA PHE A 104 6.67 14.73 -1.33
C PHE A 104 8.06 14.73 -0.69
N LEU A 105 8.69 13.56 -0.65
CA LEU A 105 9.96 13.32 0.04
C LEU A 105 11.13 13.49 -0.93
N LYS A 106 12.23 14.09 -0.47
CA LYS A 106 13.47 14.15 -1.23
C LYS A 106 14.42 13.03 -0.80
N GLU A 107 15.03 12.37 -1.77
CA GLU A 107 16.12 11.43 -1.51
C GLU A 107 17.25 12.15 -0.74
N GLY A 108 17.77 11.51 0.31
CA GLY A 108 18.75 12.10 1.23
C GLY A 108 18.17 12.97 2.35
N ALA A 109 16.92 13.41 2.26
CA ALA A 109 16.25 14.23 3.30
C ALA A 109 14.88 13.66 3.75
N ALA A 110 14.50 12.47 3.27
CA ALA A 110 13.16 11.89 3.43
C ALA A 110 12.66 11.80 4.89
N VAL A 111 13.55 11.57 5.87
CA VAL A 111 13.15 11.53 7.29
C VAL A 111 12.76 12.91 7.80
N GLU A 112 13.49 13.96 7.41
CA GLU A 112 13.17 15.33 7.80
C GLU A 112 11.89 15.80 7.11
N ASP A 113 11.75 15.53 5.80
CA ASP A 113 10.56 15.91 5.03
C ASP A 113 9.29 15.19 5.53
N PHE A 114 9.39 13.93 5.97
CA PHE A 114 8.23 13.17 6.48
C PHE A 114 7.75 13.62 7.87
N MET A 115 8.65 14.15 8.70
CA MET A 115 8.34 14.55 10.08
C MET A 115 7.82 15.99 10.20
N ARG A 116 7.71 16.71 9.08
CA ARG A 116 7.19 18.08 8.99
C ARG A 116 5.71 18.12 8.69
#